data_AF-A0A951ZLY9-F1
#
_entry.id   AF-A0A951ZLY9-F1
#
_cell.length_a   1.000
_cell.length_b   1.000
_cell.length_c   1.000
_cell.angle_alpha   90.00
_cell.angle_beta   90.00
_cell.angle_gamma   90.00
#
_symmetry.space_group_name_H-M   'P 1'
#
loop_
_entity.id
_entity.type
_entity.pdbx_description
1 polymer ?
#
loop_
_entity_poly.entity_id
_entity_poly.type
_entity_poly.pdbx_seq_one_letter_code
_entity_poly.pdbx_strand_id
1 'polypeptide(L)'
;KENHAVIAMIARAFVCQNPFDIWGTGEQIRNWTFVDDIVEGTILAAEKIDDGTAVNLGTMERVRVLDAARMILEITGVQSEIITNPDMPTGPLNRVADNSLAKELLGWEPKVSFRDGLERTINWYYASKNRENVRKILIEGGLIVVFVLVLLLGNFRAGLIVASVIPLSMLFAFGMMSVSGVSANLMSLGALDFGLVVDGAVVIVEGVIHQMHIRYAGQRLSRDVMDQTVSRYSGRMMQTAIFGQVIILIVYIPILALVGIEGKMFKPMAMTVSFAIIGAIILSLTYVPMATSLFLNKNVRVKQTFSDRFMHVLEKAFMPVLAWVIRFKYLMVSISLGVFIISLWLFTLLGSVFIPNLEEGD
;
A
#
# COMPACT_ATOMS: atom_id res chain seq x y z
N LYS A 1 -13.51 5.99 1.90
CA LYS A 1 -13.45 5.58 0.50
C LYS A 1 -14.30 6.50 -0.32
N GLU A 2 -13.97 6.65 -1.59
CA GLU A 2 -14.85 7.30 -2.53
C GLU A 2 -15.13 6.35 -3.69
N ASN A 3 -15.94 5.30 -3.45
CA ASN A 3 -16.21 4.25 -4.45
C ASN A 3 -16.97 4.77 -5.68
N HIS A 4 -17.63 5.92 -5.52
CA HIS A 4 -18.32 6.57 -6.60
C HIS A 4 -17.32 7.42 -7.39
N ALA A 5 -17.29 7.26 -8.72
CA ALA A 5 -16.29 7.89 -9.59
C ALA A 5 -16.12 9.41 -9.33
N VAL A 6 -17.22 10.10 -9.05
CA VAL A 6 -17.24 11.53 -8.71
C VAL A 6 -16.54 11.82 -7.39
N ILE A 7 -16.90 11.06 -6.36
CA ILE A 7 -16.37 11.16 -4.99
C ILE A 7 -14.83 10.93 -5.14
N ALA A 8 -14.37 9.87 -5.83
CA ALA A 8 -12.93 9.63 -6.01
C ALA A 8 -12.18 10.80 -6.68
N MET A 9 -12.80 11.44 -7.66
CA MET A 9 -12.24 12.63 -8.32
C MET A 9 -12.18 13.83 -7.34
N ILE A 10 -13.16 13.99 -6.46
CA ILE A 10 -13.15 15.01 -5.40
C ILE A 10 -12.00 14.74 -4.41
N ALA A 11 -11.79 13.50 -3.96
CA ALA A 11 -10.61 13.12 -3.15
C ALA A 11 -9.30 13.56 -3.80
N ARG A 12 -9.12 13.23 -5.09
CA ARG A 12 -7.90 13.55 -5.84
C ARG A 12 -7.67 15.06 -5.91
N ALA A 13 -8.72 15.83 -6.16
CA ALA A 13 -8.65 17.29 -6.11
C ALA A 13 -8.34 17.78 -4.68
N PHE A 14 -8.96 17.19 -3.67
CA PHE A 14 -8.73 17.52 -2.26
C PHE A 14 -7.29 17.26 -1.80
N VAL A 15 -6.57 16.30 -2.38
CA VAL A 15 -5.14 16.10 -2.09
C VAL A 15 -4.21 16.84 -3.07
N CYS A 16 -4.76 17.67 -3.96
CA CYS A 16 -4.03 18.37 -5.01
C CYS A 16 -3.19 17.42 -5.88
N GLN A 17 -3.71 16.24 -6.20
CA GLN A 17 -3.00 15.26 -7.02
C GLN A 17 -2.71 15.82 -8.41
N ASN A 18 -1.45 15.74 -8.84
CA ASN A 18 -0.99 16.10 -10.18
C ASN A 18 0.03 15.05 -10.66
N PRO A 19 -0.18 14.37 -11.81
CA PRO A 19 -1.30 14.52 -12.74
C PRO A 19 -2.64 13.99 -12.21
N PHE A 20 -3.74 14.52 -12.74
CA PHE A 20 -5.10 14.11 -12.43
C PHE A 20 -5.52 12.94 -13.32
N ASP A 21 -5.27 11.73 -12.83
CA ASP A 21 -5.50 10.51 -13.60
C ASP A 21 -6.99 10.18 -13.80
N ILE A 22 -7.37 9.94 -15.05
CA ILE A 22 -8.67 9.37 -15.45
C ILE A 22 -8.45 8.01 -16.10
N TRP A 23 -9.21 7.01 -15.68
CA TRP A 23 -9.14 5.67 -16.26
C TRP A 23 -9.88 5.62 -17.60
N GLY A 24 -9.26 4.98 -18.59
CA GLY A 24 -9.76 4.98 -19.96
C GLY A 24 -9.55 6.29 -20.68
N THR A 25 -10.34 6.52 -21.73
CA THR A 25 -10.32 7.74 -22.53
C THR A 25 -11.05 8.92 -21.88
N GLY A 26 -11.82 8.68 -20.81
CA GLY A 26 -12.70 9.69 -20.20
C GLY A 26 -13.99 9.99 -20.99
N GLU A 27 -14.17 9.38 -22.16
CA GLU A 27 -15.35 9.57 -23.03
C GLU A 27 -16.59 8.80 -22.56
N GLN A 28 -16.47 8.01 -21.48
CA GLN A 28 -17.63 7.27 -20.97
C GLN A 28 -18.67 8.25 -20.43
N ILE A 29 -19.92 8.06 -20.83
CA ILE A 29 -21.08 8.86 -20.44
C ILE A 29 -21.76 8.21 -19.25
N ARG A 30 -22.00 9.00 -18.21
CA ARG A 30 -22.69 8.62 -16.98
C ARG A 30 -23.76 9.64 -16.65
N ASN A 31 -24.74 9.20 -15.88
CA ASN A 31 -25.63 10.06 -15.14
C ASN A 31 -25.29 9.98 -13.65
N TRP A 32 -25.33 11.10 -12.95
CA TRP A 32 -25.15 11.16 -11.51
C TRP A 32 -26.30 11.93 -10.91
N THR A 33 -27.00 11.28 -9.99
CA THR A 33 -28.20 11.85 -9.36
C THR A 33 -27.84 12.19 -7.92
N PHE A 34 -28.28 13.35 -7.45
CA PHE A 34 -28.02 13.77 -6.08
C PHE A 34 -28.73 12.83 -5.09
N VAL A 35 -28.10 12.57 -3.94
CA VAL A 35 -28.57 11.54 -3.00
C VAL A 35 -29.97 11.84 -2.46
N ASP A 36 -30.28 13.11 -2.17
CA ASP A 36 -31.59 13.51 -1.67
C ASP A 36 -32.72 13.21 -2.67
N ASP A 37 -32.47 13.44 -3.97
CA ASP A 37 -33.44 13.14 -5.03
C ASP A 37 -33.72 11.63 -5.11
N ILE A 38 -32.68 10.79 -4.97
CA ILE A 38 -32.81 9.32 -4.95
C ILE A 38 -33.58 8.86 -3.71
N VAL A 39 -33.33 9.45 -2.54
CA VAL A 39 -34.08 9.13 -1.31
C VAL A 39 -35.56 9.47 -1.50
N GLU A 40 -35.88 10.66 -2.00
CA GLU A 40 -37.26 11.07 -2.30
C GLU A 40 -37.94 10.09 -3.28
N GLY A 41 -37.27 9.75 -4.38
CA GLY A 41 -37.80 8.82 -5.38
C GLY A 41 -38.01 7.42 -4.82
N THR A 42 -37.14 6.96 -3.92
CA THR A 42 -37.23 5.64 -3.28
C THR A 42 -38.41 5.58 -2.33
N ILE A 43 -38.64 6.63 -1.53
CA ILE A 43 -39.81 6.74 -0.66
C ILE A 43 -41.09 6.73 -1.50
N LEU A 44 -41.15 7.53 -2.57
CA LEU A 44 -42.32 7.57 -3.46
C LEU A 44 -42.59 6.22 -4.14
N ALA A 45 -41.55 5.52 -4.57
CA ALA A 45 -41.69 4.18 -5.15
C ALA A 45 -42.27 3.20 -4.12
N ALA A 46 -41.79 3.23 -2.88
CA ALA A 46 -42.29 2.37 -1.80
C ALA A 46 -43.75 2.67 -1.41
N GLU A 47 -44.19 3.93 -1.55
CA GLU A 47 -45.56 4.35 -1.22
C GLU A 47 -46.57 4.05 -2.34
N LYS A 48 -46.14 4.15 -3.60
CA LYS A 48 -47.04 4.10 -4.77
C LYS A 48 -47.00 2.80 -5.55
N ILE A 49 -45.95 1.99 -5.41
CA ILE A 49 -45.80 0.72 -6.14
C ILE A 49 -46.00 -0.44 -5.16
N ASP A 50 -47.11 -1.16 -5.31
CA ASP A 50 -47.47 -2.33 -4.51
C ASP A 50 -47.51 -3.63 -5.33
N ASP A 51 -47.45 -3.53 -6.66
CA ASP A 51 -47.57 -4.64 -7.62
C ASP A 51 -46.21 -5.24 -8.05
N GLY A 52 -45.10 -4.71 -7.53
CA GLY A 52 -43.75 -5.14 -7.87
C GLY A 52 -43.21 -4.55 -9.18
N THR A 53 -43.86 -3.54 -9.77
CA THR A 53 -43.36 -2.84 -10.95
C THR A 53 -41.97 -2.23 -10.71
N ALA A 54 -41.02 -2.49 -11.59
CA ALA A 54 -39.68 -1.91 -11.51
C ALA A 54 -39.65 -0.52 -12.15
N VAL A 55 -39.12 0.48 -11.42
CA VAL A 55 -38.89 1.85 -11.92
C VAL A 55 -37.42 2.22 -11.79
N ASN A 56 -36.93 3.05 -12.71
CA ASN A 56 -35.58 3.59 -12.64
C ASN A 56 -35.60 4.96 -11.96
N LEU A 57 -34.85 5.09 -10.86
CA LEU A 57 -34.59 6.36 -10.22
C LEU A 57 -33.21 6.87 -10.66
N GLY A 58 -33.22 7.94 -11.44
CA GLY A 58 -32.00 8.63 -11.85
C GLY A 58 -32.29 9.78 -12.80
N THR A 59 -31.26 10.58 -13.08
CA THR A 59 -31.35 11.66 -14.09
C THR A 59 -31.07 11.14 -15.51
N MET A 60 -31.68 11.78 -16.50
CA MET A 60 -31.34 11.58 -17.92
C MET A 60 -30.18 12.47 -18.38
N GLU A 61 -29.61 13.29 -17.48
CA GLU A 61 -28.40 14.06 -17.79
C GLU A 61 -27.25 13.15 -18.21
N ARG A 62 -26.57 13.54 -19.29
CA ARG A 62 -25.49 12.77 -19.93
C ARG A 62 -24.19 13.53 -19.76
N VAL A 63 -23.36 13.10 -18.83
CA VAL A 63 -22.11 13.77 -18.52
C VAL A 63 -20.95 12.81 -18.79
N ARG A 64 -19.95 13.26 -19.55
CA ARG A 64 -18.72 12.49 -19.74
C ARG A 64 -17.89 12.54 -18.46
N VAL A 65 -17.17 11.46 -18.16
CA VAL A 65 -16.23 11.43 -17.03
C VAL A 65 -15.20 12.56 -17.13
N LEU A 66 -14.74 12.88 -18.35
CA LEU A 66 -13.82 13.98 -18.59
C LEU A 66 -14.42 15.36 -18.23
N ASP A 67 -15.68 15.59 -18.57
CA ASP A 67 -16.35 16.87 -18.28
C ASP A 67 -16.62 17.01 -16.77
N ALA A 68 -16.98 15.92 -16.09
CA ALA A 68 -17.09 15.90 -14.64
C ALA A 68 -15.75 16.20 -13.94
N ALA A 69 -14.65 15.62 -14.41
CA ALA A 69 -13.32 15.91 -13.88
C ALA A 69 -12.95 17.39 -14.04
N ARG A 70 -13.23 17.98 -15.20
CA ARG A 70 -13.02 19.41 -15.46
C ARG A 70 -13.85 20.30 -14.53
N MET A 71 -15.14 19.97 -14.34
CA MET A 71 -16.00 20.69 -13.40
C MET A 71 -15.48 20.60 -11.96
N ILE A 72 -14.96 19.45 -11.52
CA ILE A 72 -14.36 19.32 -10.18
C ILE A 72 -13.14 20.22 -10.03
N LEU A 73 -12.22 20.23 -11.00
CA LEU A 73 -11.04 21.09 -10.96
C LEU A 73 -11.41 22.58 -11.00
N GLU A 74 -12.43 22.95 -11.78
CA GLU A 74 -12.98 24.30 -11.82
C GLU A 74 -13.55 24.73 -10.46
N ILE A 75 -14.44 23.93 -9.87
CA ILE A 75 -15.10 24.24 -8.59
C ILE A 75 -14.08 24.28 -7.44
N THR A 76 -13.11 23.36 -7.42
CA THR A 76 -12.10 23.29 -6.36
C THR A 76 -10.96 24.30 -6.53
N GLY A 77 -10.82 24.90 -7.72
CA GLY A 77 -9.72 25.81 -8.05
C GLY A 77 -8.35 25.13 -8.19
N VAL A 78 -8.30 23.79 -8.21
CA VAL A 78 -7.05 23.02 -8.30
C VAL A 78 -6.55 23.02 -9.74
N GLN A 79 -5.33 23.50 -9.96
CA GLN A 79 -4.68 23.42 -11.26
C GLN A 79 -3.88 22.12 -11.38
N SER A 80 -4.43 21.16 -12.13
CA SER A 80 -3.76 19.90 -12.46
C SER A 80 -3.98 19.56 -13.93
N GLU A 81 -2.96 18.95 -14.53
CA GLU A 81 -3.08 18.37 -15.88
C GLU A 81 -3.90 17.07 -15.79
N ILE A 82 -4.90 16.92 -16.67
CA ILE A 82 -5.70 15.69 -16.75
C ILE A 82 -4.98 14.72 -17.69
N ILE A 83 -4.62 13.54 -17.18
CA ILE A 83 -4.04 12.46 -17.98
C ILE A 83 -5.04 11.30 -18.07
N THR A 84 -5.34 10.88 -19.30
CA THR A 84 -6.18 9.71 -19.56
C THR A 84 -5.31 8.47 -19.71
N ASN A 85 -5.78 7.34 -19.18
CA ASN A 85 -5.08 6.06 -19.20
C ASN A 85 -5.91 5.03 -19.98
N PRO A 86 -5.85 5.00 -21.33
CA PRO A 86 -6.67 4.11 -22.17
C PRO A 86 -6.49 2.64 -21.86
N ASP A 87 -5.31 2.27 -21.36
CA ASP A 87 -4.97 0.90 -20.99
C ASP A 87 -5.64 0.44 -19.69
N MET A 88 -6.28 1.31 -18.92
CA MET A 88 -7.01 0.90 -17.71
C MET A 88 -8.39 0.30 -18.05
N PRO A 89 -8.91 -0.66 -17.25
CA PRO A 89 -10.23 -1.23 -17.49
C PRO A 89 -11.31 -0.15 -17.34
N THR A 90 -12.31 -0.18 -18.23
CA THR A 90 -13.41 0.79 -18.25
C THR A 90 -14.75 0.08 -18.27
N GLY A 91 -15.78 0.72 -17.72
CA GLY A 91 -17.16 0.26 -17.86
C GLY A 91 -17.74 0.56 -19.25
N PRO A 92 -19.02 0.22 -19.48
CA PRO A 92 -19.71 0.51 -20.74
C PRO A 92 -19.57 1.97 -21.18
N LEU A 93 -19.57 2.24 -22.48
CA LEU A 93 -19.43 3.60 -23.00
C LEU A 93 -20.54 4.53 -22.52
N ASN A 94 -21.77 4.03 -22.44
CA ASN A 94 -22.93 4.80 -22.02
C ASN A 94 -23.72 4.04 -20.95
N ARG A 95 -23.99 4.71 -19.83
CA ARG A 95 -24.85 4.20 -18.75
C ARG A 95 -25.63 5.38 -18.17
N VAL A 96 -26.86 5.55 -18.65
CA VAL A 96 -27.79 6.63 -18.28
C VAL A 96 -29.13 5.98 -18.00
N ALA A 97 -29.77 6.37 -16.90
CA ALA A 97 -31.10 5.88 -16.55
C ALA A 97 -32.16 6.55 -17.44
N ASP A 98 -33.19 5.79 -17.81
CA ASP A 98 -34.44 6.34 -18.34
C ASP A 98 -35.47 6.40 -17.22
N ASN A 99 -35.82 7.60 -16.79
CA ASN A 99 -36.74 7.84 -15.67
C ASN A 99 -38.17 8.15 -16.13
N SER A 100 -38.50 7.95 -17.41
CA SER A 100 -39.83 8.25 -17.96
C SER A 100 -40.95 7.55 -17.17
N LEU A 101 -40.74 6.28 -16.81
CA LEU A 101 -41.72 5.51 -16.04
C LEU A 101 -41.87 6.00 -14.59
N ALA A 102 -40.78 6.45 -13.95
CA ALA A 102 -40.84 7.04 -12.62
C ALA A 102 -41.59 8.38 -12.65
N LYS A 103 -41.43 9.16 -13.72
CA LYS A 103 -42.17 10.41 -13.92
C LYS A 103 -43.67 10.15 -14.11
N GLU A 104 -44.03 9.14 -14.88
CA GLU A 104 -45.43 8.77 -15.12
C GLU A 104 -46.11 8.20 -13.87
N LEU A 105 -45.52 7.20 -13.22
CA LEU A 105 -46.15 6.48 -12.11
C LEU A 105 -46.02 7.21 -10.77
N LEU A 106 -44.89 7.87 -10.53
CA LEU A 106 -44.60 8.50 -9.24
C LEU A 106 -44.81 10.02 -9.26
N GLY A 107 -44.82 10.64 -10.44
CA GLY A 107 -44.69 12.10 -10.56
C GLY A 107 -43.32 12.61 -10.12
N TRP A 108 -42.30 11.73 -10.11
CA TRP A 108 -40.97 12.04 -9.62
C TRP A 108 -40.01 12.38 -10.76
N GLU A 109 -39.22 13.43 -10.56
CA GLU A 109 -38.05 13.75 -11.38
C GLU A 109 -36.95 14.36 -10.48
N PRO A 110 -35.66 14.14 -10.81
CA PRO A 110 -34.57 14.73 -10.04
C PRO A 110 -34.60 16.25 -10.15
N LYS A 111 -34.47 16.94 -9.01
CA LYS A 111 -34.58 18.40 -8.92
C LYS A 111 -33.21 19.07 -8.95
N VAL A 112 -32.16 18.37 -8.52
CA VAL A 112 -30.81 18.90 -8.42
C VAL A 112 -30.04 18.58 -9.70
N SER A 113 -29.55 19.63 -10.38
CA SER A 113 -28.68 19.47 -11.54
C SER A 113 -27.35 18.82 -11.16
N PHE A 114 -26.66 18.17 -12.10
CA PHE A 114 -25.36 17.57 -11.79
C PHE A 114 -24.36 18.59 -11.22
N ARG A 115 -24.31 19.81 -11.77
CA ARG A 115 -23.38 20.86 -11.32
C ARG A 115 -23.65 21.29 -9.89
N ASP A 116 -24.92 21.54 -9.55
CA ASP A 116 -25.30 21.98 -8.19
C ASP A 116 -25.08 20.86 -7.16
N GLY A 117 -25.42 19.62 -7.53
CA GLY A 117 -25.16 18.44 -6.70
C GLY A 117 -23.67 18.22 -6.46
N LEU A 118 -22.84 18.43 -7.49
CA LEU A 118 -21.39 18.34 -7.42
C LEU A 118 -20.80 19.39 -6.47
N GLU A 119 -21.22 20.66 -6.59
CA GLU A 119 -20.76 21.75 -5.73
C GLU A 119 -21.10 21.51 -4.26
N ARG A 120 -22.34 21.10 -3.96
CA ARG A 120 -22.77 20.73 -2.60
C ARG A 120 -21.93 19.59 -2.02
N THR A 121 -21.67 18.57 -2.85
CA THR A 121 -20.87 17.40 -2.47
C THR A 121 -19.42 17.77 -2.19
N ILE A 122 -18.80 18.60 -3.02
CA ILE A 122 -17.44 19.11 -2.82
C ILE A 122 -17.37 19.90 -1.51
N ASN A 123 -18.32 20.82 -1.28
CA ASN A 123 -18.36 21.63 -0.07
C ASN A 123 -18.49 20.76 1.19
N TRP A 124 -19.37 19.76 1.17
CA TRP A 124 -19.48 18.78 2.26
C TRP A 124 -18.18 17.99 2.47
N TYR A 125 -17.53 17.55 1.38
CA TYR A 125 -16.30 16.77 1.47
C TYR A 125 -15.15 17.57 2.09
N TYR A 126 -14.95 18.81 1.64
CA TYR A 126 -13.91 19.69 2.16
C TYR A 126 -14.17 20.12 3.61
N ALA A 127 -15.43 20.25 4.01
CA ALA A 127 -15.80 20.56 5.40
C ALA A 127 -15.64 19.35 6.34
N SER A 128 -15.88 18.13 5.85
CA SER A 128 -15.86 16.90 6.66
C SER A 128 -14.49 16.24 6.76
N LYS A 129 -13.62 16.41 5.77
CA LYS A 129 -12.27 15.82 5.76
C LYS A 129 -11.22 16.82 6.22
N ASN A 130 -10.50 16.46 7.29
CA ASN A 130 -9.39 17.26 7.81
C ASN A 130 -8.04 16.74 7.27
N ARG A 131 -7.35 17.53 6.43
CA ARG A 131 -6.00 17.21 5.92
C ARG A 131 -4.99 16.94 7.04
N GLU A 132 -5.16 17.56 8.20
CA GLU A 132 -4.25 17.37 9.34
C GLU A 132 -4.26 15.94 9.88
N ASN A 133 -5.41 15.25 9.82
CA ASN A 133 -5.53 13.88 10.32
C ASN A 133 -4.68 12.90 9.50
N VAL A 134 -4.63 13.06 8.18
CA VAL A 134 -3.81 12.19 7.31
C VAL A 134 -2.32 12.37 7.57
N ARG A 135 -1.87 13.64 7.70
CA ARG A 135 -0.48 13.94 8.06
C ARG A 135 -0.12 13.36 9.43
N LYS A 136 -1.03 13.47 10.41
CA LYS A 136 -0.84 12.91 11.75
C LYS A 136 -0.68 11.39 11.71
N ILE A 137 -1.55 10.68 10.97
CA ILE A 137 -1.49 9.22 10.80
C ILE A 137 -0.16 8.78 10.16
N LEU A 138 0.32 9.48 9.13
CA LEU A 138 1.59 9.16 8.48
C LEU A 138 2.80 9.37 9.42
N ILE A 139 2.79 10.45 10.20
CA ILE A 139 3.86 10.75 11.16
C ILE A 139 3.83 9.73 12.31
N GLU A 140 2.65 9.42 12.86
CA GLU A 140 2.48 8.43 13.93
C GLU A 140 2.89 7.03 13.45
N GLY A 141 2.44 6.62 12.26
CA GLY A 141 2.83 5.35 11.65
C GLY A 141 4.34 5.26 11.40
N GLY A 142 4.95 6.32 10.85
CA GLY A 142 6.40 6.38 10.63
C GLY A 142 7.19 6.30 11.94
N LEU A 143 6.73 6.98 12.99
CA LEU A 143 7.33 6.92 14.33
C LEU A 143 7.26 5.51 14.93
N ILE A 144 6.14 4.80 14.75
CA ILE A 144 5.98 3.42 15.22
C ILE A 144 7.00 2.50 14.52
N VAL A 145 7.17 2.63 13.20
CA VAL A 145 8.15 1.82 12.45
C VAL A 145 9.57 2.07 12.97
N VAL A 146 9.97 3.34 13.10
CA VAL A 146 11.28 3.71 13.65
C VAL A 146 11.46 3.16 15.07
N PHE A 147 10.42 3.28 15.91
CA PHE A 147 10.44 2.78 17.28
C PHE A 147 10.64 1.26 17.34
N VAL A 148 9.90 0.50 16.54
CA VAL A 148 10.03 -0.97 16.47
C VAL A 148 11.43 -1.37 15.98
N LEU A 149 11.97 -0.70 14.95
CA LEU A 149 13.32 -0.96 14.44
C LEU A 149 14.40 -0.69 15.50
N VAL A 150 14.31 0.44 16.21
CA VAL A 150 15.23 0.78 17.30
C VAL A 150 15.14 -0.23 18.44
N LEU A 151 13.93 -0.67 18.79
CA LEU A 151 13.70 -1.65 19.84
C LEU A 151 14.32 -3.01 19.48
N LEU A 152 14.07 -3.49 18.26
CA LEU A 152 14.61 -4.76 17.76
C LEU A 152 16.14 -4.75 17.70
N LEU A 153 16.75 -3.68 17.18
CA LEU A 153 18.21 -3.58 17.06
C LEU A 153 18.89 -3.25 18.39
N GLY A 154 18.15 -2.80 19.41
CA GLY A 154 18.70 -2.35 20.70
C GLY A 154 19.59 -1.10 20.63
N ASN A 155 19.85 -0.56 19.44
CA ASN A 155 20.75 0.56 19.21
C ASN A 155 20.04 1.64 18.37
N PHE A 156 19.84 2.81 18.98
CA PHE A 156 19.16 3.94 18.33
C PHE A 156 19.80 4.38 17.01
N ARG A 157 21.13 4.38 16.92
CA ARG A 157 21.82 4.78 15.69
C ARG A 157 21.63 3.75 14.59
N ALA A 158 21.69 2.47 14.94
CA ALA A 158 21.42 1.37 14.02
C ALA A 158 20.00 1.43 13.47
N GLY A 159 19.01 1.62 14.36
CA GLY A 159 17.62 1.78 13.98
C GLY A 159 17.38 2.96 13.05
N LEU A 160 18.05 4.10 13.29
CA LEU A 160 17.96 5.26 12.39
C LEU A 160 18.60 5.02 11.01
N ILE A 161 19.71 4.28 10.94
CA ILE A 161 20.36 3.91 9.65
C ILE A 161 19.44 3.01 8.84
N VAL A 162 18.77 2.05 9.47
CA VAL A 162 17.81 1.18 8.78
C VAL A 162 16.56 1.97 8.39
N ALA A 163 16.04 2.80 9.29
CA ALA A 163 14.85 3.61 9.02
C ALA A 163 15.05 4.60 7.86
N SER A 164 16.26 5.12 7.65
CA SER A 164 16.57 5.98 6.51
C SER A 164 16.57 5.24 5.16
N VAL A 165 16.67 3.91 5.15
CA VAL A 165 16.55 3.12 3.92
C VAL A 165 15.13 3.23 3.35
N ILE A 166 14.10 3.29 4.19
CA ILE A 166 12.69 3.41 3.77
C ILE A 166 12.46 4.60 2.83
N PRO A 167 12.71 5.86 3.22
CA PRO A 167 12.47 6.99 2.33
C PRO A 167 13.40 6.98 1.11
N LEU A 168 14.64 6.49 1.23
CA LEU A 168 15.60 6.46 0.12
C LEU A 168 15.21 5.44 -0.95
N SER A 169 14.77 4.25 -0.57
CA SER A 169 14.29 3.23 -1.51
C SER A 169 12.97 3.64 -2.13
N MET A 170 12.09 4.31 -1.39
CA MET A 170 10.86 4.88 -1.92
C MET A 170 11.13 5.98 -2.93
N LEU A 171 12.10 6.86 -2.66
CA LEU A 171 12.51 7.89 -3.62
C LEU A 171 13.02 7.27 -4.92
N PHE A 172 13.83 6.22 -4.82
CA PHE A 172 14.27 5.46 -5.98
C PHE A 172 13.09 4.82 -6.74
N ALA A 173 12.15 4.20 -6.02
CA ALA A 173 10.97 3.59 -6.59
C ALA A 173 10.11 4.62 -7.34
N PHE A 174 9.82 5.78 -6.73
CA PHE A 174 9.07 6.85 -7.37
C PHE A 174 9.78 7.41 -8.61
N GLY A 175 11.11 7.55 -8.56
CA GLY A 175 11.89 7.92 -9.74
C GLY A 175 11.73 6.91 -10.88
N MET A 176 11.83 5.61 -10.59
CA MET A 176 11.63 4.55 -11.57
C MET A 176 10.19 4.46 -12.10
N MET A 177 9.20 4.69 -11.25
CA MET A 177 7.79 4.76 -11.63
C MET A 177 7.52 5.93 -12.58
N SER A 178 8.10 7.10 -12.29
CA SER A 178 8.02 8.28 -13.15
C SER A 178 8.64 8.02 -14.53
N VAL A 179 9.77 7.31 -14.59
CA VAL A 179 10.43 6.96 -15.87
C VAL A 179 9.65 5.88 -16.63
N SER A 180 9.02 4.95 -15.91
CA SER A 180 8.28 3.83 -16.50
C SER A 180 6.81 4.18 -16.82
N GLY A 181 6.37 5.42 -16.55
CA GLY A 181 4.99 5.86 -16.78
C GLY A 181 3.95 5.19 -15.89
N VAL A 182 4.36 4.65 -14.73
CA VAL A 182 3.47 3.94 -13.80
C VAL A 182 2.93 4.93 -12.76
N SER A 183 1.61 5.05 -12.65
CA SER A 183 0.99 5.95 -11.67
C SER A 183 1.21 5.47 -10.22
N ALA A 184 1.61 6.39 -9.35
CA ALA A 184 1.71 6.20 -7.90
C ALA A 184 0.32 6.33 -7.27
N ASN A 185 -0.57 5.41 -7.61
CA ASN A 185 -1.93 5.34 -7.07
C ASN A 185 -1.98 4.49 -5.79
N LEU A 186 -3.10 4.56 -5.08
CA LEU A 186 -3.27 3.87 -3.80
C LEU A 186 -3.10 2.34 -3.91
N MET A 187 -3.42 1.74 -5.05
CA MET A 187 -3.27 0.30 -5.26
C MET A 187 -1.81 -0.10 -5.45
N SER A 188 -1.01 0.72 -6.12
CA SER A 188 0.43 0.48 -6.27
C SER A 188 1.21 0.82 -5.00
N LEU A 189 0.85 1.89 -4.30
CA LEU A 189 1.44 2.30 -3.02
C LEU A 189 1.06 1.35 -1.86
N GLY A 190 -0.19 0.88 -1.81
CA GLY A 190 -0.70 0.02 -0.74
C GLY A 190 -0.08 -1.38 -0.73
N ALA A 191 0.58 -1.77 -1.82
CA ALA A 191 1.32 -3.03 -1.91
C ALA A 191 2.73 -2.97 -1.32
N LEU A 192 3.20 -1.78 -0.92
CA LEU A 192 4.53 -1.61 -0.37
C LEU A 192 4.58 -2.02 1.11
N ASP A 193 5.22 -3.15 1.37
CA ASP A 193 5.57 -3.56 2.72
C ASP A 193 6.93 -2.95 3.11
N PHE A 194 6.94 -2.06 4.10
CA PHE A 194 8.17 -1.48 4.62
C PHE A 194 9.11 -2.54 5.18
N GLY A 195 8.58 -3.63 5.75
CA GLY A 195 9.36 -4.75 6.29
C GLY A 195 10.23 -5.40 5.21
N LEU A 196 9.64 -5.69 4.05
CA LEU A 196 10.34 -6.24 2.89
C LEU A 196 11.48 -5.33 2.39
N VAL A 197 11.25 -4.02 2.42
CA VAL A 197 12.23 -3.03 1.95
C VAL A 197 13.42 -2.91 2.90
N VAL A 198 13.21 -3.02 4.22
CA VAL A 198 14.28 -2.84 5.22
C VAL A 198 14.98 -4.13 5.63
N ASP A 199 14.43 -5.30 5.34
CA ASP A 199 14.94 -6.60 5.78
C ASP A 199 16.45 -6.77 5.51
N GLY A 200 16.88 -6.53 4.27
CA GLY A 200 18.29 -6.63 3.91
C GLY A 200 19.20 -5.66 4.68
N ALA A 201 18.73 -4.44 4.95
CA ALA A 201 19.46 -3.46 5.73
C ALA A 201 19.55 -3.84 7.21
N VAL A 202 18.46 -4.37 7.79
CA VAL A 202 18.42 -4.90 9.16
C VAL A 202 19.46 -5.99 9.32
N VAL A 203 19.45 -7.01 8.44
CA VAL A 203 20.37 -8.16 8.51
C VAL A 203 21.84 -7.69 8.47
N ILE A 204 22.18 -6.77 7.57
CA ILE A 204 23.55 -6.25 7.44
C ILE A 204 23.97 -5.49 8.71
N VAL A 205 23.14 -4.56 9.19
CA VAL A 205 23.45 -3.73 10.36
C VAL A 205 23.53 -4.58 11.63
N GLU A 206 22.57 -5.49 11.82
CA GLU A 206 22.54 -6.40 12.97
C GLU A 206 23.78 -7.28 13.00
N GLY A 207 24.18 -7.88 11.89
CA GLY A 207 25.36 -8.75 11.89
C GLY A 207 26.66 -8.01 12.10
N VAL A 208 26.80 -6.79 11.60
CA VAL A 208 27.96 -5.94 11.91
C VAL A 208 28.00 -5.64 13.41
N ILE A 209 26.87 -5.25 14.01
CA ILE A 209 26.76 -4.99 15.46
C ILE A 209 27.08 -6.26 16.25
N HIS A 210 26.51 -7.39 15.88
CA HIS A 210 26.73 -8.67 16.53
C HIS A 210 28.20 -9.09 16.49
N GLN A 211 28.87 -8.96 15.33
CA GLN A 211 30.30 -9.25 15.20
C GLN A 211 31.16 -8.26 16.00
N MET A 212 30.77 -6.98 16.05
CA MET A 212 31.45 -5.98 16.87
C MET A 212 31.35 -6.31 18.36
N HIS A 213 30.19 -6.75 18.84
CA HIS A 213 30.00 -7.18 20.23
C HIS A 213 30.81 -8.43 20.57
N ILE A 214 30.89 -9.42 19.67
CA ILE A 214 31.67 -10.64 19.93
C ILE A 214 33.18 -10.37 19.98
N ARG A 215 33.71 -9.55 19.06
CA ARG A 215 35.17 -9.39 18.89
C ARG A 215 35.79 -8.20 19.60
N TYR A 216 35.04 -7.13 19.79
CA TYR A 216 35.55 -5.84 20.26
C TYR A 216 34.83 -5.33 21.51
N ALA A 217 34.15 -6.21 22.26
CA ALA A 217 33.51 -5.85 23.53
C ALA A 217 34.48 -5.11 24.47
N GLY A 218 34.10 -3.90 24.87
CA GLY A 218 34.89 -3.07 25.78
C GLY A 218 36.07 -2.34 25.13
N GLN A 219 36.26 -2.46 23.82
CA GLN A 219 37.32 -1.76 23.09
C GLN A 219 36.78 -0.56 22.31
N ARG A 220 37.65 0.42 22.07
CA ARG A 220 37.40 1.55 21.18
C ARG A 220 38.05 1.28 19.83
N LEU A 221 37.25 1.22 18.79
CA LEU A 221 37.70 0.99 17.43
C LEU A 221 38.27 2.28 16.81
N SER A 222 39.41 2.15 16.12
CA SER A 222 39.89 3.18 15.18
C SER A 222 39.01 3.20 13.92
N ARG A 223 39.06 4.30 13.15
CA ARG A 223 38.30 4.43 11.89
C ARG A 223 38.66 3.32 10.89
N ASP A 224 39.95 3.09 10.66
CA ASP A 224 40.39 2.06 9.73
C ASP A 224 39.93 0.66 10.13
N VAL A 225 39.97 0.36 11.44
CA VAL A 225 39.51 -0.94 11.95
C VAL A 225 37.99 -1.07 11.82
N MET A 226 37.25 0.04 12.02
CA MET A 226 35.80 0.08 11.79
C MET A 226 35.48 -0.18 10.31
N ASP A 227 36.12 0.54 9.38
CA ASP A 227 35.89 0.40 7.95
C ASP A 227 36.19 -1.03 7.46
N GLN A 228 37.32 -1.60 7.88
CA GLN A 228 37.67 -2.98 7.57
C GLN A 228 36.71 -4.01 8.16
N THR A 229 36.26 -3.77 9.41
CA THR A 229 35.29 -4.64 10.09
C THR A 229 33.96 -4.61 9.34
N VAL A 230 33.42 -3.43 9.07
CA VAL A 230 32.15 -3.26 8.37
C VAL A 230 32.24 -3.88 6.98
N SER A 231 33.26 -3.56 6.19
CA SER A 231 33.43 -4.10 4.83
C SER A 231 33.51 -5.62 4.80
N ARG A 232 34.25 -6.22 5.74
CA ARG A 232 34.42 -7.68 5.81
C ARG A 232 33.14 -8.41 6.21
N TYR A 233 32.41 -7.89 7.20
CA TYR A 233 31.22 -8.58 7.74
C TYR A 233 29.95 -8.25 6.98
N SER A 234 29.81 -7.03 6.46
CA SER A 234 28.69 -6.66 5.59
C SER A 234 28.69 -7.53 4.34
N GLY A 235 29.84 -7.81 3.72
CA GLY A 235 29.90 -8.60 2.48
C GLY A 235 29.28 -9.99 2.58
N ARG A 236 29.49 -10.70 3.70
CA ARG A 236 28.87 -12.02 3.93
C ARG A 236 27.37 -11.92 4.16
N MET A 237 26.94 -10.95 4.96
CA MET A 237 25.52 -10.73 5.27
C MET A 237 24.74 -10.25 4.05
N MET A 238 25.37 -9.44 3.22
CA MET A 238 24.85 -8.87 1.99
C MET A 238 24.53 -9.96 0.96
N GLN A 239 25.35 -11.00 0.83
CA GLN A 239 25.00 -12.15 -0.02
C GLN A 239 23.71 -12.84 0.44
N THR A 240 23.54 -13.03 1.75
CA THR A 240 22.31 -13.61 2.32
C THR A 240 21.09 -12.70 2.11
N ALA A 241 21.24 -11.41 2.38
CA ALA A 241 20.18 -10.42 2.20
C ALA A 241 19.71 -10.32 0.75
N ILE A 242 20.65 -10.18 -0.20
CA ILE A 242 20.33 -10.06 -1.62
C ILE A 242 19.68 -11.34 -2.15
N PHE A 243 20.15 -12.52 -1.70
CA PHE A 243 19.53 -13.78 -2.09
C PHE A 243 18.04 -13.84 -1.71
N GLY A 244 17.69 -13.41 -0.49
CA GLY A 244 16.30 -13.29 -0.06
C GLY A 244 15.50 -12.29 -0.90
N GLN A 245 16.06 -11.11 -1.15
CA GLN A 245 15.42 -10.07 -1.95
C GLN A 245 15.19 -10.49 -3.42
N VAL A 246 16.12 -11.26 -4.00
CA VAL A 246 15.99 -11.82 -5.35
C VAL A 246 14.87 -12.85 -5.42
N ILE A 247 14.72 -13.72 -4.40
CA ILE A 247 13.59 -14.67 -4.33
C ILE A 247 12.27 -13.89 -4.38
N ILE A 248 12.16 -12.81 -3.62
CA ILE A 248 10.93 -12.02 -3.57
C ILE A 248 10.68 -11.35 -4.93
N LEU A 249 11.72 -10.80 -5.58
CA LEU A 249 11.60 -10.25 -6.93
C LEU A 249 11.12 -11.31 -7.94
N ILE A 250 11.64 -12.54 -7.88
CA ILE A 250 11.23 -13.64 -8.76
C ILE A 250 9.74 -13.97 -8.60
N VAL A 251 9.18 -13.89 -7.38
CA VAL A 251 7.75 -14.12 -7.13
C VAL A 251 6.86 -13.06 -7.84
N TYR A 252 7.36 -11.84 -8.05
CA TYR A 252 6.62 -10.78 -8.76
C TYR A 252 6.74 -10.86 -10.28
N ILE A 253 7.76 -11.52 -10.84
CA ILE A 253 7.93 -11.63 -12.31
C ILE A 253 6.73 -12.26 -13.01
N PRO A 254 6.14 -13.39 -12.54
CA PRO A 254 4.95 -13.98 -13.16
C PRO A 254 3.76 -13.03 -13.26
N ILE A 255 3.61 -12.11 -12.31
CA ILE A 255 2.51 -11.12 -12.31
C ILE A 255 2.61 -10.18 -13.53
N LEU A 256 3.84 -9.90 -13.99
CA LEU A 256 4.07 -9.09 -15.20
C LEU A 256 3.57 -9.78 -16.49
N ALA A 257 3.41 -11.11 -16.46
CA ALA A 257 2.90 -11.88 -17.58
C ALA A 257 1.36 -11.97 -17.63
N LEU A 258 0.64 -11.55 -16.58
CA LEU A 258 -0.82 -11.60 -16.56
C LEU A 258 -1.43 -10.75 -17.69
N VAL A 259 -2.45 -11.28 -18.35
CA VAL A 259 -3.20 -10.60 -19.43
C VAL A 259 -4.62 -10.30 -18.94
N GLY A 260 -5.23 -9.24 -19.49
CA GLY A 260 -6.62 -8.87 -19.17
C GLY A 260 -6.74 -7.88 -18.01
N ILE A 261 -7.88 -7.91 -17.32
CA ILE A 261 -8.20 -6.98 -16.22
C ILE A 261 -7.24 -7.20 -15.04
N GLU A 262 -6.90 -8.46 -14.75
CA GLU A 262 -5.96 -8.82 -13.68
C GLU A 262 -4.58 -8.19 -13.92
N GLY A 263 -4.05 -8.31 -15.14
CA GLY A 263 -2.77 -7.70 -15.50
C GLY A 263 -2.79 -6.17 -15.37
N LYS A 264 -3.87 -5.51 -15.80
CA LYS A 264 -4.00 -4.04 -15.69
C LYS A 264 -3.99 -3.57 -14.23
N MET A 265 -4.45 -4.40 -13.30
CA MET A 265 -4.51 -4.07 -11.88
C MET A 265 -3.24 -4.47 -11.11
N PHE A 266 -2.69 -5.66 -11.37
CA PHE A 266 -1.57 -6.19 -10.60
C PHE A 266 -0.19 -5.84 -11.15
N LYS A 267 -0.04 -5.52 -12.45
CA LYS A 267 1.28 -5.12 -13.00
C LYS A 267 1.83 -3.83 -12.38
N PRO A 268 1.05 -2.74 -12.24
CA PRO A 268 1.54 -1.53 -11.58
C PRO A 268 2.00 -1.78 -10.14
N MET A 269 1.27 -2.62 -9.41
CA MET A 269 1.63 -3.06 -8.07
C MET A 269 2.96 -3.83 -8.05
N ALA A 270 3.11 -4.85 -8.92
CA ALA A 270 4.33 -5.65 -9.00
C ALA A 270 5.56 -4.81 -9.39
N MET A 271 5.41 -3.87 -10.33
CA MET A 271 6.49 -2.95 -10.71
C MET A 271 6.93 -2.06 -9.56
N THR A 272 5.98 -1.51 -8.80
CA THR A 272 6.26 -0.61 -7.67
C THR A 272 7.07 -1.31 -6.58
N VAL A 273 6.64 -2.51 -6.18
CA VAL A 273 7.37 -3.33 -5.20
C VAL A 273 8.74 -3.74 -5.74
N SER A 274 8.83 -4.15 -7.01
CA SER A 274 10.09 -4.53 -7.65
C SER A 274 11.10 -3.38 -7.66
N PHE A 275 10.68 -2.16 -8.01
CA PHE A 275 11.54 -0.99 -8.00
C PHE A 275 12.00 -0.61 -6.59
N ALA A 276 11.13 -0.72 -5.58
CA ALA A 276 11.50 -0.49 -4.18
C ALA A 276 12.55 -1.49 -3.69
N ILE A 277 12.39 -2.79 -4.00
CA ILE A 277 13.36 -3.84 -3.64
C ILE A 277 14.69 -3.61 -4.37
N ILE A 278 14.67 -3.26 -5.66
CA ILE A 278 15.90 -2.96 -6.41
C ILE A 278 16.62 -1.76 -5.78
N GLY A 279 15.89 -0.70 -5.42
CA GLY A 279 16.44 0.43 -4.68
C GLY A 279 17.03 0.00 -3.34
N ALA A 280 16.34 -0.86 -2.60
CA ALA A 280 16.82 -1.41 -1.33
C ALA A 280 18.09 -2.27 -1.50
N ILE A 281 18.21 -3.07 -2.55
CA ILE A 281 19.42 -3.84 -2.89
C ILE A 281 20.58 -2.88 -3.13
N ILE A 282 20.39 -1.85 -3.96
CA ILE A 282 21.42 -0.85 -4.27
C ILE A 282 21.88 -0.15 -2.99
N LEU A 283 20.95 0.29 -2.14
CA LEU A 283 21.26 0.93 -0.87
C LEU A 283 21.94 -0.02 0.12
N SER A 284 21.55 -1.29 0.14
CA SER A 284 22.16 -2.31 0.99
C SER A 284 23.61 -2.63 0.59
N LEU A 285 23.92 -2.55 -0.72
CA LEU A 285 25.27 -2.70 -1.25
C LEU A 285 26.17 -1.48 -0.96
N THR A 286 25.60 -0.28 -0.96
CA THR A 286 26.36 0.98 -1.01
C THR A 286 26.18 1.82 0.25
N TYR A 287 24.96 2.30 0.50
CA TYR A 287 24.62 3.22 1.57
C TYR A 287 24.72 2.59 2.95
N VAL A 288 24.15 1.40 3.15
CA VAL A 288 24.05 0.78 4.49
C VAL A 288 25.42 0.48 5.11
N PRO A 289 26.39 -0.14 4.39
CA PRO A 289 27.72 -0.37 4.94
C PRO A 289 28.45 0.94 5.25
N MET A 290 28.36 1.92 4.34
CA MET A 290 28.98 3.25 4.52
C MET A 290 28.39 3.97 5.74
N ALA A 291 27.07 4.03 5.86
CA ALA A 291 26.37 4.67 6.97
C ALA A 291 26.67 3.97 8.30
N THR A 292 26.76 2.64 8.30
CA THR A 292 27.13 1.85 9.48
C THR A 292 28.53 2.21 9.97
N SER A 293 29.50 2.32 9.07
CA SER A 293 30.87 2.70 9.48
C SER A 293 30.96 4.14 10.02
N LEU A 294 30.24 5.07 9.41
CA LEU A 294 30.29 6.49 9.77
C LEU A 294 29.53 6.82 11.07
N PHE A 295 28.31 6.29 11.21
CA PHE A 295 27.39 6.73 12.26
C PHE A 295 27.38 5.82 13.50
N LEU A 296 27.73 4.54 13.36
CA LEU A 296 27.75 3.63 14.50
C LEU A 296 28.83 4.04 15.52
N ASN A 297 28.55 3.82 16.81
CA ASN A 297 29.49 4.23 17.85
C ASN A 297 30.72 3.32 17.88
N LYS A 298 31.90 3.93 17.87
CA LYS A 298 33.20 3.24 17.91
C LYS A 298 33.53 2.64 19.28
N ASN A 299 32.80 3.05 20.32
CA ASN A 299 32.90 2.49 21.66
C ASN A 299 31.88 1.35 21.81
N VAL A 300 32.36 0.11 21.74
CA VAL A 300 31.50 -1.07 21.91
C VAL A 300 31.24 -1.27 23.39
N ARG A 301 30.01 -0.95 23.83
CA ARG A 301 29.61 -1.11 25.22
C ARG A 301 29.49 -2.59 25.57
N VAL A 302 30.00 -2.96 26.74
CA VAL A 302 29.89 -4.33 27.30
C VAL A 302 28.48 -4.64 27.83
N LYS A 303 27.69 -3.60 28.12
CA LYS A 303 26.37 -3.76 28.76
C LYS A 303 25.35 -4.33 27.77
N GLN A 304 24.77 -5.49 28.12
CA GLN A 304 23.69 -6.13 27.37
C GLN A 304 22.55 -5.15 27.12
N THR A 305 22.18 -5.03 25.84
CA THR A 305 21.06 -4.23 25.40
C THR A 305 19.73 -4.84 25.87
N PHE A 306 18.64 -4.05 25.84
CA PHE A 306 17.31 -4.61 26.11
C PHE A 306 16.98 -5.74 25.12
N SER A 307 17.34 -5.54 23.84
CA SER A 307 17.19 -6.56 22.80
C SER A 307 17.94 -7.86 23.13
N ASP A 308 19.21 -7.79 23.56
CA ASP A 308 19.99 -9.00 23.93
C ASP A 308 19.33 -9.80 25.05
N ARG A 309 18.77 -9.12 26.07
CA ARG A 309 18.06 -9.79 27.15
C ARG A 309 16.77 -10.44 26.67
N PHE A 310 16.03 -9.77 25.81
CA PHE A 310 14.81 -10.30 25.21
C PHE A 310 15.12 -11.53 24.32
N MET A 311 16.14 -11.44 23.47
CA MET A 311 16.58 -12.54 22.62
C MET A 311 17.05 -13.75 23.43
N HIS A 312 17.79 -13.56 24.53
CA HIS A 312 18.17 -14.68 25.40
C HIS A 312 16.98 -15.38 26.05
N VAL A 313 15.92 -14.64 26.41
CA VAL A 313 14.69 -15.26 26.92
C VAL A 313 14.01 -16.08 25.83
N LEU A 314 13.95 -15.56 24.59
CA LEU A 314 13.42 -16.28 23.45
C LEU A 314 14.24 -17.53 23.12
N GLU A 315 15.57 -17.44 23.08
CA GLU A 315 16.47 -18.58 22.84
C GLU A 315 16.28 -19.66 23.92
N LYS A 316 16.19 -19.26 25.19
CA LYS A 316 16.01 -20.19 26.30
C LYS A 316 14.66 -20.91 26.23
N ALA A 317 13.62 -20.26 25.71
CA ALA A 317 12.32 -20.88 25.46
C ALA A 317 12.32 -21.73 24.18
N PHE A 318 13.03 -21.31 23.13
CA PHE A 318 13.08 -21.98 21.84
C PHE A 318 13.90 -23.28 21.86
N MET A 319 15.06 -23.28 22.50
CA MET A 319 15.96 -24.43 22.61
C MET A 319 15.30 -25.74 23.10
N PRO A 320 14.51 -25.76 24.20
CA PRO A 320 13.84 -26.98 24.64
C PRO A 320 12.76 -27.45 23.66
N VAL A 321 12.04 -26.52 23.02
CA VAL A 321 11.04 -26.84 22.00
C VAL A 321 11.73 -27.47 20.78
N LEU A 322 12.83 -26.89 20.31
CA LEU A 322 13.61 -27.44 19.21
C LEU A 322 14.11 -28.86 19.51
N ALA A 323 14.63 -29.09 20.71
CA ALA A 323 15.08 -30.41 21.14
C ALA A 323 13.92 -31.44 21.14
N TRP A 324 12.72 -31.01 21.57
CA TRP A 324 11.52 -31.84 21.55
C TRP A 324 11.07 -32.17 20.11
N VAL A 325 11.04 -31.17 19.23
CA VAL A 325 10.70 -31.33 17.80
C VAL A 325 11.64 -32.30 17.11
N ILE A 326 12.95 -32.18 17.34
CA ILE A 326 13.96 -33.08 16.76
C ILE A 326 13.81 -34.51 17.30
N ARG A 327 13.49 -34.68 18.58
CA ARG A 327 13.27 -36.01 19.20
C ARG A 327 12.07 -36.73 18.59
N PHE A 328 11.00 -36.02 18.28
CA PHE A 328 9.77 -36.57 17.71
C PHE A 328 9.62 -36.27 16.21
N LYS A 329 10.71 -36.36 15.44
CA LYS A 329 10.77 -35.99 14.02
C LYS A 329 9.66 -36.61 13.15
N TYR A 330 9.33 -37.89 13.36
CA TYR A 330 8.29 -38.57 12.56
C TYR A 330 6.90 -38.01 12.88
N LEU A 331 6.61 -37.76 14.16
CA LEU A 331 5.36 -37.13 14.57
C LEU A 331 5.22 -35.72 13.98
N MET A 332 6.31 -34.94 13.96
CA MET A 332 6.32 -33.60 13.37
C MET A 332 6.08 -33.61 11.87
N VAL A 333 6.69 -34.56 11.15
CA VAL A 333 6.42 -34.75 9.72
C VAL A 333 4.96 -35.15 9.48
N SER A 334 4.41 -36.06 10.28
CA SER A 334 2.99 -36.46 10.20
C SER A 334 2.04 -35.29 10.47
N ILE A 335 2.33 -34.46 11.48
CA ILE A 335 1.55 -33.26 11.78
C ILE A 335 1.63 -32.26 10.61
N SER A 336 2.83 -32.00 10.08
CA SER A 336 3.01 -31.10 8.93
C SER A 336 2.23 -31.59 7.71
N LEU A 337 2.24 -32.89 7.43
CA LEU A 337 1.48 -33.48 6.33
C LEU A 337 -0.03 -33.40 6.59
N GLY A 338 -0.47 -33.64 7.83
CA GLY A 338 -1.86 -33.49 8.22
C GLY A 338 -2.36 -32.06 8.05
N VAL A 339 -1.60 -31.07 8.51
CA VAL A 339 -1.91 -29.64 8.34
C VAL A 339 -1.94 -29.27 6.86
N PHE A 340 -1.02 -29.79 6.05
CA PHE A 340 -1.03 -29.56 4.61
C PHE A 340 -2.30 -30.12 3.94
N ILE A 341 -2.71 -31.35 4.27
CA ILE A 341 -3.94 -31.95 3.75
C ILE A 341 -5.17 -31.15 4.19
N ILE A 342 -5.22 -30.73 5.46
CA ILE A 342 -6.30 -29.88 5.98
C ILE A 342 -6.33 -28.54 5.25
N SER A 343 -5.17 -27.94 4.96
CA SER A 343 -5.09 -26.70 4.19
C SER A 343 -5.63 -26.87 2.76
N LEU A 344 -5.33 -27.98 2.09
CA LEU A 344 -5.88 -28.29 0.77
C LEU A 344 -7.39 -28.47 0.84
N TRP A 345 -7.89 -29.16 1.87
CA TRP A 345 -9.32 -29.34 2.07
C TRP A 345 -10.03 -28.01 2.34
N LEU A 346 -9.50 -27.16 3.23
CA LEU A 346 -10.03 -25.81 3.48
C LEU A 346 -9.99 -24.94 2.23
N PHE A 347 -8.95 -25.06 1.39
CA PHE A 347 -8.86 -24.34 0.12
C PHE A 347 -10.04 -24.65 -0.81
N THR A 348 -10.55 -25.89 -0.81
CA THR A 348 -11.74 -26.25 -1.61
C THR A 348 -13.04 -25.64 -1.09
N LEU A 349 -13.07 -25.17 0.16
CA LEU A 349 -14.24 -24.54 0.78
C LEU A 349 -14.23 -23.01 0.64
N LEU A 350 -13.09 -22.41 0.31
CA LEU A 350 -12.96 -20.97 0.13
C LEU A 350 -13.61 -20.54 -1.18
N GLY A 351 -14.59 -19.64 -1.09
CA GLY A 351 -15.14 -18.95 -2.27
C GLY A 351 -14.09 -18.03 -2.92
N SER A 352 -14.26 -17.75 -4.21
CA SER A 352 -13.42 -16.77 -4.91
C SER A 352 -14.09 -15.40 -4.91
N VAL A 353 -13.35 -14.39 -4.45
CA VAL A 353 -13.73 -12.97 -4.58
C VAL A 353 -12.54 -12.25 -5.20
N PHE A 354 -12.76 -11.59 -6.34
CA PHE A 354 -11.67 -11.00 -7.13
C PHE A 354 -10.95 -9.87 -6.39
N ILE A 355 -11.70 -9.03 -5.69
CA ILE A 355 -11.19 -7.98 -4.80
C ILE A 355 -12.15 -7.93 -3.61
N PRO A 356 -11.67 -8.02 -2.35
CA PRO A 356 -12.55 -7.85 -1.20
C PRO A 356 -13.24 -6.48 -1.30
N ASN A 357 -14.52 -6.43 -0.92
CA ASN A 357 -15.21 -5.16 -0.77
C ASN A 357 -14.48 -4.36 0.32
N LEU A 358 -13.53 -3.52 -0.10
CA LEU A 358 -12.75 -2.66 0.78
C LEU A 358 -13.73 -1.70 1.45
N GLU A 359 -14.12 -2.00 2.69
CA GLU A 359 -14.83 -1.10 3.60
C GLU A 359 -13.84 -0.06 4.10
N GLU A 360 -13.68 1.04 3.37
CA GLU A 360 -13.05 2.23 3.93
C GLU A 360 -14.15 3.22 4.31
N GLY A 361 -14.82 2.96 5.43
CA GLY A 361 -15.63 3.91 6.20
C GLY A 361 -16.92 4.39 5.54
N ASP A 362 -18.00 3.68 5.84
CA ASP A 362 -19.22 4.33 6.37
C ASP A 362 -19.14 4.38 7.89
#